data_AF-A0A528N774-F1
#
_entry.id   AF-A0A528N774-F1
#
_cell.length_a   1.000
_cell.length_b   1.000
_cell.length_c   1.000
_cell.angle_alpha   90.00
_cell.angle_beta   90.00
_cell.angle_gamma   90.00
#
_symmetry.space_group_name_H-M   'P 1'
#
loop_
_entity.id
_entity.type
_entity.pdbx_description
1 polymer ?
#
loop_
_entity_poly.entity_id
_entity_poly.type
_entity_poly.pdbx_seq_one_letter_code
_entity_poly.pdbx_strand_id
1 'polypeptide(L)'
;TNDAIIYGGIVQLFVKGSAKDAGELAERLPSRASRDHGQPFAEVFKRFKGDFYAIDPLLFSPAEVIVTAIETGDTFRAGERDLQMLERSLG
;
A
#
# COMPACT_ATOMS: atom_id res chain seq x y z
N THR A 1 -6.24 -11.09 7.45
CA THR A 1 -7.06 -10.19 6.60
C THR A 1 -6.29 -8.96 6.18
N ASN A 2 -5.68 -8.19 7.09
CA ASN A 2 -4.86 -7.01 6.73
C ASN A 2 -3.78 -7.33 5.69
N ASP A 3 -3.06 -8.43 5.84
CA ASP A 3 -2.02 -8.85 4.89
C ASP A 3 -2.52 -9.03 3.45
N ALA A 4 -3.81 -9.35 3.25
CA ALA A 4 -4.41 -9.40 1.91
C ALA A 4 -4.43 -8.03 1.22
N ILE A 5 -4.57 -6.95 1.98
CA ILE A 5 -4.52 -5.56 1.47
C ILE A 5 -3.06 -5.13 1.33
N ILE A 6 -2.27 -5.29 2.39
CA ILE A 6 -0.88 -4.81 2.50
C ILE A 6 0.01 -5.42 1.41
N TYR A 7 -0.16 -6.72 1.14
CA TYR A 7 0.69 -7.46 0.21
C TYR A 7 -0.03 -7.90 -1.07
N GLY A 8 -1.36 -7.84 -1.11
CA GLY A 8 -2.14 -8.29 -2.27
C GLY A 8 -3.07 -7.25 -2.90
N GLY A 9 -3.34 -6.15 -2.20
CA GLY A 9 -4.33 -5.15 -2.63
C GLY A 9 -3.84 -4.39 -3.87
N ILE A 10 -4.70 -4.29 -4.88
CA ILE A 10 -4.51 -3.41 -6.03
C ILE A 10 -5.64 -2.39 -5.99
N VAL A 11 -5.30 -1.11 -6.10
CA VAL A 11 -6.30 -0.05 -6.27
C VAL A 11 -6.02 0.75 -7.53
N GLN A 12 -7.09 1.15 -8.21
CA GLN A 12 -7.05 2.13 -9.28
C GLN A 12 -7.87 3.36 -8.86
N LEU A 13 -7.21 4.52 -8.88
CA LEU A 13 -7.77 5.80 -8.49
C LEU A 13 -7.83 6.72 -9.72
N PHE A 14 -8.96 7.40 -9.88
CA PHE A 14 -9.13 8.45 -10.87
C PHE A 14 -9.27 9.78 -10.15
N VAL A 15 -8.34 10.69 -10.39
CA VAL A 15 -8.22 11.95 -9.63
C VAL A 15 -8.26 13.16 -10.55
N LYS A 16 -8.74 14.29 -10.02
CA LYS A 16 -8.58 15.61 -10.65
C LYS A 16 -7.29 16.26 -10.16
N GLY A 17 -6.69 17.14 -10.96
CA GLY A 17 -5.44 17.82 -10.64
C GLY A 17 -4.31 17.47 -11.62
N SER A 18 -3.11 17.97 -11.32
CA SER A 18 -1.98 17.84 -12.22
C SER A 18 -1.46 16.40 -12.30
N ALA A 19 -0.88 16.04 -13.45
CA ALA A 19 -0.20 14.76 -13.63
C ALA A 19 0.95 14.57 -12.62
N LYS A 20 1.63 15.66 -12.22
CA LYS A 20 2.67 15.64 -11.19
C LYS A 20 2.14 15.19 -9.84
N ASP A 21 1.04 15.79 -9.38
CA ASP A 21 0.43 15.44 -8.08
C ASP A 21 -0.12 14.00 -8.10
N ALA A 22 -0.67 13.56 -9.23
CA ALA A 22 -1.10 12.17 -9.42
C ALA A 22 0.07 11.17 -9.34
N GLY A 23 1.22 11.51 -9.94
CA GLY A 23 2.45 10.72 -9.84
C GLY A 23 2.98 10.64 -8.42
N GLU A 24 3.08 11.78 -7.71
CA GLU A 24 3.51 11.81 -6.31
C GLU A 24 2.57 11.00 -5.40
N LEU A 25 1.26 11.06 -5.65
CA LEU A 25 0.28 10.26 -4.94
C LEU A 25 0.50 8.75 -5.18
N ALA A 26 0.72 8.35 -6.44
CA ALA A 26 1.01 6.96 -6.78
C ALA A 26 2.26 6.46 -6.05
N GLU A 27 3.34 7.25 -6.01
CA GLU A 27 4.60 6.83 -5.38
C GLU A 27 4.51 6.68 -3.85
N ARG A 28 3.71 7.52 -3.19
CA ARG A 28 3.64 7.59 -1.72
C ARG A 28 2.60 6.67 -1.10
N LEU A 29 1.58 6.26 -1.86
CA LEU A 29 0.49 5.46 -1.31
C LEU A 29 0.82 4.00 -1.02
N PRO A 30 1.62 3.25 -1.81
CA PRO A 30 1.82 1.82 -1.60
C PRO A 30 2.31 1.48 -0.19
N SER A 31 1.84 0.36 0.36
CA SER A 31 2.18 -0.13 1.70
C SER A 31 3.68 -0.25 1.94
N ARG A 32 4.47 -0.55 0.90
CA ARG A 32 5.94 -0.62 0.95
C ARG A 32 6.61 0.70 1.35
N ALA A 33 5.90 1.83 1.28
CA ALA A 33 6.40 3.12 1.75
C ALA A 33 6.44 3.20 3.29
N SER A 34 5.75 2.29 3.98
CA SER A 34 5.78 2.22 5.44
C SER A 34 7.09 1.63 5.97
N ARG A 35 7.58 2.18 7.08
CA ARG A 35 8.74 1.61 7.80
C ARG A 35 8.47 0.25 8.43
N ASP A 36 7.20 -0.09 8.64
CA ASP A 36 6.77 -1.32 9.32
C ASP A 36 6.43 -2.46 8.32
N HIS A 37 6.64 -2.24 7.02
CA HIS A 37 6.41 -3.20 5.95
C HIS A 37 7.45 -4.34 5.93
N GLY A 38 7.07 -5.52 5.42
CA GLY A 38 7.97 -6.64 5.13
C GLY A 38 7.83 -7.85 6.06
N GLN A 39 6.84 -7.85 6.95
CA GLN A 39 6.50 -8.97 7.83
C GLN A 39 4.98 -9.13 7.93
N PRO A 40 4.45 -10.33 8.22
CA PRO A 40 3.02 -10.52 8.45
C PRO A 40 2.50 -9.56 9.52
N PHE A 41 1.31 -8.99 9.31
CA PHE A 41 0.72 -7.99 10.20
C PHE A 41 0.60 -8.50 11.65
N ALA A 42 0.37 -9.81 11.84
CA ALA A 42 0.34 -10.42 13.17
C ALA A 42 1.69 -10.28 13.92
N GLU A 43 2.82 -10.40 13.22
CA GLU A 43 4.16 -10.22 13.80
C GLU A 43 4.41 -8.75 14.15
N VAL A 44 4.01 -7.83 13.26
CA VAL A 44 4.09 -6.38 13.50
C VAL A 44 3.24 -5.99 14.71
N PHE A 45 1.99 -6.44 14.77
CA PHE A 45 1.08 -6.13 15.86
C PHE A 45 1.58 -6.65 17.21
N LYS A 46 2.18 -7.85 17.23
CA LYS A 46 2.82 -8.41 18.42
C LYS A 46 4.05 -7.61 18.85
N ARG A 47 4.87 -7.13 17.91
CA ARG A 47 6.04 -6.27 18.19
C ARG A 47 5.63 -5.00 18.92
N PHE A 48 4.51 -4.40 18.53
CA PHE A 48 3.95 -3.22 19.20
C PHE A 48 3.04 -3.54 20.39
N LYS A 49 3.05 -4.79 20.89
CA LYS A 49 2.26 -5.23 22.05
C LYS A 49 0.76 -4.96 21.91
N GLY A 50 0.25 -4.97 20.69
CA GLY A 50 -1.15 -4.70 20.38
C GLY A 50 -1.52 -3.21 20.31
N ASP A 51 -0.55 -2.28 20.36
CA ASP A 51 -0.80 -0.86 20.17
C ASP A 51 -0.89 -0.51 18.68
N PHE A 52 -2.12 -0.37 18.18
CA PHE A 52 -2.39 0.03 16.80
C PHE A 52 -1.86 1.42 16.45
N TYR A 53 -1.81 2.35 17.41
CA TYR A 53 -1.39 3.74 17.16
C TYR A 53 0.13 3.88 17.06
N ALA A 54 0.88 2.87 17.52
CA ALA A 54 2.32 2.82 17.38
C ALA A 54 2.78 2.34 15.98
N ILE A 55 1.87 1.70 15.22
CA ILE A 55 2.12 1.23 13.85
C ILE A 55 2.06 2.41 12.89
N ASP A 56 3.01 2.49 11.98
CA ASP A 56 2.97 3.47 10.89
C ASP A 56 1.66 3.36 10.09
N PRO A 57 0.85 4.44 10.02
CA PRO A 57 -0.44 4.42 9.33
C PRO A 57 -0.34 4.07 7.84
N LEU A 58 0.79 4.36 7.19
CA LEU A 58 1.02 4.00 5.79
C LEU A 58 1.05 2.49 5.57
N LEU A 59 1.24 1.69 6.63
CA LEU A 59 1.21 0.24 6.51
C LEU A 59 -0.16 -0.26 6.03
N PHE A 60 -1.24 0.45 6.36
CA PHE A 60 -2.62 0.05 6.00
C PHE A 60 -3.02 0.42 4.57
N SER A 61 -2.04 0.77 3.75
CA SER A 61 -2.19 1.00 2.32
C SER A 61 -2.22 -0.29 1.50
N PRO A 62 -2.65 -0.23 0.22
CA PRO A 62 -2.58 -1.36 -0.70
C PRO A 62 -1.15 -1.65 -1.17
N ALA A 63 -0.92 -2.89 -1.62
CA ALA A 63 0.36 -3.33 -2.18
C ALA A 63 0.73 -2.59 -3.48
N GLU A 64 -0.28 -2.34 -4.32
CA GLU A 64 -0.11 -1.70 -5.62
C GLU A 64 -1.17 -0.62 -5.86
N VAL A 65 -0.72 0.51 -6.42
CA VAL A 65 -1.54 1.68 -6.67
C VAL A 65 -1.37 2.11 -8.12
N ILE A 66 -2.50 2.36 -8.78
CA ILE A 66 -2.59 2.95 -10.12
C ILE A 66 -3.38 4.26 -9.98
N VAL A 67 -2.79 5.39 -10.36
CA VAL A 67 -3.44 6.71 -10.30
C VAL A 67 -3.51 7.31 -11.69
N THR A 68 -4.72 7.60 -12.15
CA THR A 68 -4.98 8.28 -13.42
C THR A 68 -5.41 9.73 -13.17
N ALA A 69 -4.65 10.69 -13.71
CA ALA A 69 -5.04 12.09 -13.73
C ALA A 69 -6.09 12.30 -14.84
N ILE A 70 -7.34 12.58 -14.47
CA ILE A 70 -8.46 12.64 -15.44
C ILE A 70 -8.28 13.80 -16.44
N GLU A 71 -7.64 14.89 -16.01
CA GLU A 71 -7.48 16.09 -16.83
C GLU A 71 -6.46 15.93 -17.96
N THR A 72 -5.41 15.13 -17.75
CA THR A 72 -4.36 14.89 -18.74
C THR A 72 -4.45 13.52 -19.40
N GLY A 73 -5.09 12.55 -18.73
CA GLY A 73 -5.14 11.15 -19.13
C GLY A 73 -3.92 10.33 -18.69
N ASP A 74 -2.90 10.96 -18.08
CA ASP A 74 -1.70 10.26 -17.63
C ASP A 74 -2.03 9.28 -16.50
N THR A 75 -1.39 8.11 -16.53
CA THR A 75 -1.57 7.06 -15.53
C THR A 75 -0.22 6.62 -14.95
N PHE A 76 -0.13 6.62 -13.63
CA PHE A 76 1.06 6.28 -12.87
C PHE A 76 0.81 5.02 -12.05
N ARG A 77 1.78 4.12 -12.02
CA ARG A 77 1.69 2.86 -11.28
C ARG A 77 2.90 2.71 -10.36
N ALA A 78 2.65 2.35 -9.11
CA ALA A 78 3.70 2.13 -8.12
C ALA A 78 3.31 1.06 -7.09
N GLY A 79 4.32 0.50 -6.43
CA GLY A 79 4.15 -0.68 -5.60
C GLY A 79 4.10 -1.96 -6.43
N GLU A 80 3.84 -3.08 -5.76
CA GLU A 80 3.68 -4.40 -6.36
C GLU A 80 3.05 -5.35 -5.36
N ARG A 81 2.45 -6.44 -5.84
CA ARG A 81 1.97 -7.52 -4.97
C ARG A 81 3.11 -8.44 -4.55
N ASP A 82 3.08 -8.87 -3.30
CA ASP A 82 3.99 -9.87 -2.74
C ASP A 82 3.24 -11.19 -2.50
N LEU A 83 3.19 -12.04 -3.53
CA LEU A 83 2.50 -13.33 -3.47
C LEU A 83 3.17 -14.30 -2.49
N GLN A 84 4.49 -14.19 -2.29
CA GLN A 84 5.21 -15.05 -1.35
C GLN A 84 4.85 -14.71 0.09
N MET A 85 4.74 -13.41 0.41
CA MET A 85 4.26 -12.97 1.72
C MET A 85 2.80 -13.35 1.97
N LEU A 86 1.94 -13.25 0.96
CA LEU A 86 0.55 -13.69 1.07
C LEU A 86 0.45 -15.18 1.41
N GLU A 87 1.19 -16.03 0.71
CA GLU A 87 1.24 -17.47 1.01
C GLU A 87 1.74 -17.72 2.43
N ARG A 88 2.80 -17.02 2.86
CA ARG A 88 3.32 -17.13 4.23
C ARG A 88 2.31 -16.70 5.30
N SER A 89 1.50 -15.68 5.02
CA SER A 89 0.57 -15.09 5.99
C SER A 89 -0.79 -15.80 6.04
N LEU A 90 -1.28 -16.27 4.88
CA LEU A 90 -2.65 -16.76 4.71
C LEU A 90 -2.74 -18.25 4.37
N GLY A 91 -1.63 -18.88 3.98
CA GLY A 91 -1.52 -20.31 3.67
C GLY A 91 -1.46 -21.20 4.91
#